data_AF-A0A951VKP0-F1
#
_entry.id   AF-A0A951VKP0-F1
#
_cell.length_a   1.000
_cell.length_b   1.000
_cell.length_c   1.000
_cell.angle_alpha   90.00
_cell.angle_beta   90.00
_cell.angle_gamma   90.00
#
_symmetry.space_group_name_H-M   'P 1'
#
loop_
_entity.id
_entity.type
_entity.pdbx_description
1 polymer ?
#
loop_
_entity_poly.entity_id
_entity_poly.type
_entity_poly.pdbx_seq_one_letter_code
_entity_poly.pdbx_strand_id
1 'polypeptide(L)'
;MHSKLTLLLFTFFIGFSSNAQIGGNYIYTFLNLSPNAKVNALGGYAIAIPDADVNMNLQNPALLKPEMHNQAAFNYMRFVSDISAGYFGYAFSIDTMNVLAGGIQYISYGTFNGTDENGMETGTFTSGEYNIHLS
;
A
#
# COMPACT_ATOMS: atom_id res chain seq x y z
N MET A 1 35.28 11.49 -35.97
CA MET A 1 33.88 11.46 -36.43
C MET A 1 33.28 10.06 -36.36
N HIS A 2 34.01 9.02 -36.78
CA HIS A 2 33.55 7.62 -36.78
C HIS A 2 33.13 7.07 -35.40
N SER A 3 33.88 7.29 -34.31
CA SER A 3 33.53 6.71 -32.99
C SER A 3 32.21 7.21 -32.39
N LYS A 4 31.86 8.49 -32.64
CA LYS A 4 30.58 9.07 -32.20
C LYS A 4 29.41 8.47 -32.96
N LEU A 5 29.60 8.17 -34.24
CA LEU A 5 28.59 7.53 -35.09
C LEU A 5 28.38 6.07 -34.68
N THR A 6 29.45 5.35 -34.34
CA THR A 6 29.36 3.96 -33.85
C THR A 6 28.64 3.88 -32.50
N LEU A 7 28.90 4.81 -31.58
CA LEU A 7 28.20 4.88 -30.29
C LEU A 7 26.70 5.13 -30.49
N LEU A 8 26.34 6.05 -31.38
CA LEU A 8 24.95 6.40 -31.67
C LEU A 8 24.17 5.22 -32.28
N LEU A 9 24.80 4.48 -33.22
CA LEU A 9 24.24 3.26 -33.78
C LEU A 9 24.05 2.16 -32.70
N PHE A 10 25.02 2.00 -31.79
CA PHE A 10 24.92 1.02 -30.71
C PHE A 10 23.77 1.33 -29.74
N THR A 11 23.60 2.60 -29.34
CA THR A 11 22.47 3.01 -28.49
C THR A 11 21.13 2.84 -29.21
N PHE A 12 21.06 3.08 -30.51
CA PHE A 12 19.86 2.88 -31.32
C PHE A 12 19.44 1.40 -31.40
N PHE A 13 20.39 0.48 -31.56
CA PHE A 13 20.10 -0.96 -31.63
C PHE A 13 19.65 -1.57 -30.29
N ILE A 14 20.13 -1.05 -29.15
CA ILE A 14 19.68 -1.50 -27.81
C ILE A 14 18.18 -1.19 -27.61
N GLY A 15 17.67 -0.08 -28.17
CA GLY A 15 16.26 0.30 -28.04
C GLY A 15 15.27 -0.66 -28.72
N PHE A 16 15.69 -1.42 -29.74
CA PHE A 16 14.82 -2.40 -30.40
C PHE A 16 14.62 -3.69 -29.59
N SER A 17 15.48 -3.96 -28.61
CA SER A 17 15.41 -5.17 -27.78
C SER A 17 14.85 -4.92 -26.38
N SER A 18 14.55 -3.67 -26.02
CA SER A 18 13.95 -3.33 -24.74
C SER A 18 12.44 -3.51 -24.77
N ASN A 19 11.93 -4.39 -23.91
CA ASN A 19 10.51 -4.37 -23.55
C ASN A 19 10.27 -3.20 -22.60
N ALA A 20 9.22 -2.42 -22.83
CA ALA A 20 8.78 -1.41 -21.88
C ALA A 20 8.21 -2.08 -20.62
N GLN A 21 8.16 -1.32 -19.52
CA GLN A 21 7.56 -1.80 -18.28
C GLN A 21 6.09 -2.18 -18.50
N ILE A 22 5.72 -3.42 -18.19
CA ILE A 22 4.32 -3.86 -18.11
C ILE A 22 3.79 -3.43 -16.73
N GLY A 23 3.80 -2.12 -16.46
CA GLY A 23 3.30 -1.56 -15.21
C GLY A 23 1.76 -1.64 -15.17
N GLY A 24 1.19 -2.06 -14.04
CA GLY A 24 -0.25 -1.93 -13.79
C GLY A 24 -1.13 -3.13 -14.18
N ASN A 25 -0.63 -4.37 -14.13
CA ASN A 25 -1.49 -5.55 -14.33
C ASN A 25 -2.46 -5.83 -13.16
N TYR A 26 -2.33 -5.11 -12.06
CA TYR A 26 -3.09 -5.32 -10.83
C TYR A 26 -3.72 -4.01 -10.36
N ILE A 27 -5.00 -4.07 -10.00
CA ILE A 27 -5.72 -2.99 -9.33
C ILE A 27 -5.61 -3.16 -7.80
N TYR A 28 -5.79 -2.08 -7.04
CA TYR A 28 -5.77 -2.08 -5.58
C TYR A 28 -4.50 -2.67 -4.95
N THR A 29 -3.33 -2.40 -5.55
CA THR A 29 -2.04 -2.92 -5.06
C THR A 29 -1.72 -2.44 -3.63
N PHE A 30 -2.35 -1.35 -3.17
CA PHE A 30 -2.21 -0.85 -1.81
C PHE A 30 -2.60 -1.85 -0.72
N LEU A 31 -3.45 -2.85 -1.03
CA LEU A 31 -3.80 -3.92 -0.09
C LEU A 31 -2.59 -4.77 0.32
N ASN A 32 -1.55 -4.83 -0.53
CA ASN A 32 -0.29 -5.51 -0.20
C ASN A 32 0.66 -4.66 0.67
N LEU A 33 0.34 -3.37 0.87
CA LEU A 33 1.16 -2.48 1.69
C LEU A 33 0.63 -2.49 3.12
N SER A 34 1.35 -3.15 4.03
CA SER A 34 1.01 -3.08 5.45
C SER A 34 1.40 -1.71 6.01
N PRO A 35 0.47 -0.94 6.62
CA PRO A 35 0.82 0.29 7.33
C PRO A 35 1.39 0.02 8.73
N ASN A 36 1.44 -1.23 9.19
CA ASN A 36 1.96 -1.61 10.49
C ASN A 36 3.50 -1.69 10.48
N ALA A 37 4.14 -0.91 11.35
CA ALA A 37 5.59 -0.88 11.50
C ALA A 37 6.22 -2.24 11.86
N LYS A 38 5.56 -3.03 12.73
CA LYS A 38 6.01 -4.39 13.12
C LYS A 38 6.02 -5.33 11.92
N VAL A 39 4.96 -5.32 11.12
CA VAL A 39 4.85 -6.18 9.92
C VAL A 39 5.90 -5.77 8.89
N ASN A 40 6.09 -4.47 8.67
CA ASN A 40 7.11 -3.96 7.76
C ASN A 40 8.53 -4.31 8.22
N ALA A 41 8.82 -4.21 9.52
CA ALA A 41 10.11 -4.60 10.08
C ALA A 41 10.42 -6.10 9.91
N LEU A 42 9.38 -6.94 9.74
CA LEU A 42 9.49 -8.37 9.50
C LEU A 42 9.45 -8.76 8.00
N GLY A 43 9.64 -7.79 7.10
CA GLY A 43 9.69 -8.03 5.67
C GLY A 43 8.32 -7.95 4.97
N GLY A 44 7.32 -7.36 5.61
CA GLY A 44 6.02 -7.03 5.00
C GLY A 44 4.98 -8.14 5.06
N TYR A 45 5.36 -9.37 5.45
CA TYR A 45 4.46 -10.52 5.53
C TYR A 45 4.62 -11.25 6.87
N ALA A 46 3.71 -10.96 7.81
CA ALA A 46 3.75 -11.46 9.18
C ALA A 46 2.45 -12.21 9.53
N ILE A 47 2.22 -13.33 8.85
CA ILE A 47 0.92 -14.03 8.82
C ILE A 47 0.59 -14.89 10.06
N ALA A 48 1.58 -15.18 10.91
CA ALA A 48 1.45 -16.17 11.98
C ALA A 48 2.20 -15.73 13.25
N ILE A 49 2.01 -14.48 13.66
CA ILE A 49 2.55 -13.97 14.93
C ILE A 49 1.44 -14.08 15.99
N PRO A 50 1.54 -15.00 16.97
CA PRO A 50 0.45 -15.31 17.90
C PRO A 50 0.34 -14.29 19.05
N ASP A 51 0.65 -13.02 18.81
CA ASP A 51 0.56 -11.97 19.83
C ASP A 51 -0.88 -11.43 19.93
N ALA A 52 -1.26 -10.92 21.11
CA ALA A 52 -2.54 -10.23 21.32
C ALA A 52 -2.49 -8.79 20.76
N ASP A 53 -2.42 -8.68 19.43
CA ASP A 53 -2.37 -7.43 18.68
C ASP A 53 -3.44 -7.41 17.58
N VAL A 54 -4.47 -6.56 17.74
CA VAL A 54 -5.54 -6.33 16.76
C VAL A 54 -5.02 -5.94 15.36
N ASN A 55 -3.81 -5.39 15.24
CA ASN A 55 -3.23 -5.11 13.93
C ASN A 55 -2.98 -6.36 13.09
N MET A 56 -2.81 -7.52 13.74
CA MET A 56 -2.59 -8.79 13.04
C MET A 56 -3.85 -9.27 12.31
N ASN A 57 -5.03 -8.73 12.63
CA ASN A 57 -6.27 -9.02 11.90
C ASN A 57 -6.14 -8.72 10.39
N LEU A 58 -5.44 -7.63 10.05
CA LEU A 58 -5.18 -7.24 8.65
C LEU A 58 -4.32 -8.26 7.91
N GLN A 59 -3.47 -9.01 8.63
CA GLN A 59 -2.60 -10.05 8.05
C GLN A 59 -3.28 -11.41 8.02
N ASN A 60 -3.98 -11.75 9.11
CA ASN A 60 -4.66 -13.03 9.27
C ASN A 60 -5.79 -12.93 10.31
N PRO A 61 -7.06 -12.93 9.88
CA PRO A 61 -8.22 -12.95 10.77
C PRO A 61 -8.24 -14.10 11.79
N ALA A 62 -7.62 -15.23 11.46
CA ALA A 62 -7.56 -16.39 12.37
C ALA A 62 -6.66 -16.14 13.61
N LEU A 63 -5.93 -15.03 13.66
CA LEU A 63 -5.14 -14.63 14.83
C LEU A 63 -5.95 -13.87 15.88
N LEU A 64 -7.23 -13.58 15.64
CA LEU A 64 -8.10 -12.94 16.63
C LEU A 64 -8.22 -13.80 17.88
N LYS A 65 -8.12 -13.15 19.03
CA LYS A 65 -8.23 -13.82 20.33
C LYS A 65 -9.03 -13.01 21.34
N PRO A 66 -9.70 -13.65 22.31
CA PRO A 66 -10.53 -12.95 23.30
C PRO A 66 -9.77 -11.88 24.09
N GLU A 67 -8.44 -12.02 24.25
CA GLU A 67 -7.60 -11.04 24.91
C GLU A 67 -7.57 -9.68 24.19
N MET A 68 -7.99 -9.63 22.92
CA MET A 68 -8.09 -8.40 22.12
C MET A 68 -9.41 -7.64 22.34
N HIS A 69 -10.25 -8.04 23.30
CA HIS A 69 -11.51 -7.35 23.59
C HIS A 69 -11.30 -5.87 23.90
N ASN A 70 -11.98 -4.99 23.15
CA ASN A 70 -11.87 -3.54 23.20
C ASN A 70 -10.47 -2.99 22.86
N GLN A 71 -9.66 -3.77 22.15
CA GLN A 71 -8.38 -3.31 21.65
C GLN A 71 -8.57 -2.52 20.36
N ALA A 72 -8.01 -1.31 20.32
CA ALA A 72 -7.93 -0.48 19.13
C ALA A 72 -6.47 -0.36 18.70
N ALA A 73 -6.24 -0.24 17.39
CA ALA A 73 -4.93 0.11 16.87
C ALA A 73 -5.03 1.15 15.77
N PHE A 74 -4.00 1.99 15.70
CA PHE A 74 -3.84 3.03 14.71
C PHE A 74 -2.43 3.01 14.16
N ASN A 75 -2.28 3.10 12.84
CA ASN A 75 -1.00 3.16 12.16
C ASN A 75 -1.03 4.24 11.09
N TYR A 76 0.12 4.88 10.91
CA TYR A 76 0.35 5.87 9.88
C TYR A 76 1.74 5.65 9.28
N MET A 77 1.81 5.66 7.96
CA MET A 77 3.04 5.51 7.20
C MET A 77 3.09 6.57 6.11
N ARG A 78 4.20 7.32 6.05
CA ARG A 78 4.44 8.30 5.00
C ARG A 78 5.52 7.80 4.05
N PHE A 79 5.20 7.78 2.76
CA PHE A 79 6.12 7.47 1.69
C PHE A 79 6.69 8.77 1.09
N VAL A 80 7.67 8.61 0.19
CA VAL A 80 8.17 9.72 -0.63
C VAL A 80 7.08 10.27 -1.56
N SER A 81 7.26 11.49 -2.05
CA SER A 81 6.32 12.14 -2.98
C SER A 81 4.92 12.39 -2.41
N ASP A 82 4.83 12.73 -1.12
CA ASP A 82 3.60 13.05 -0.40
C ASP A 82 2.55 11.94 -0.26
N ILE A 83 2.89 10.73 -0.70
CA ILE A 83 2.06 9.55 -0.52
C ILE A 83 2.00 9.18 0.96
N SER A 84 0.82 8.87 1.48
CA SER A 84 0.65 8.40 2.86
C SER A 84 -0.40 7.30 2.95
N ALA A 85 -0.16 6.31 3.79
CA ALA A 85 -1.07 5.23 4.08
C ALA A 85 -1.36 5.17 5.57
N GLY A 86 -2.52 4.64 5.94
CA GLY A 86 -2.86 4.43 7.34
C GLY A 86 -3.83 3.29 7.54
N TYR A 87 -3.95 2.88 8.79
CA TYR A 87 -4.88 1.85 9.22
C TYR A 87 -5.43 2.14 10.59
N PHE A 88 -6.71 1.86 10.78
CA PHE A 88 -7.35 1.79 12.07
C PHE A 88 -8.09 0.46 12.19
N GLY A 89 -7.90 -0.25 13.31
CA GLY A 89 -8.53 -1.53 13.59
C GLY A 89 -9.11 -1.56 15.00
N TYR A 90 -10.20 -2.30 15.19
CA TYR A 90 -10.85 -2.50 16.46
C TYR A 90 -11.34 -3.93 16.61
N ALA A 91 -11.15 -4.52 17.79
CA ALA A 91 -11.62 -5.87 18.12
C ALA A 91 -12.60 -5.86 19.29
N PHE A 92 -13.62 -6.70 19.18
CA PHE A 92 -14.66 -6.89 20.18
C PHE A 92 -14.96 -8.38 20.36
N SER A 93 -14.66 -8.90 21.55
CA SER A 93 -15.05 -10.27 21.94
C SER A 93 -16.54 -10.33 22.28
N ILE A 94 -17.27 -11.24 21.65
CA ILE A 94 -18.68 -11.55 21.98
C ILE A 94 -18.74 -12.50 23.17
N ASP A 95 -17.90 -13.54 23.15
CA ASP A 95 -17.76 -14.51 24.23
C ASP A 95 -16.28 -14.94 24.35
N THR A 96 -15.99 -16.01 25.10
CA THR A 96 -14.62 -16.53 25.30
C THR A 96 -14.01 -17.23 24.08
N MET A 97 -14.73 -17.40 22.97
CA MET A 97 -14.26 -18.08 21.76
C MET A 97 -14.50 -17.26 20.47
N ASN A 98 -15.44 -16.34 20.48
CA ASN A 98 -15.87 -15.55 19.33
C ASN A 98 -15.43 -14.09 19.49
N VAL A 99 -14.61 -13.63 18.55
CA VAL A 99 -14.12 -12.26 18.48
C VAL A 99 -14.41 -11.72 17.09
N LEU A 100 -15.00 -10.54 17.04
CA LEU A 100 -15.15 -9.77 15.82
C LEU A 100 -14.07 -8.71 15.77
N ALA A 101 -13.53 -8.45 14.58
CA ALA A 101 -12.67 -7.30 14.38
C ALA A 101 -12.98 -6.60 13.06
N GLY A 102 -12.98 -5.28 13.11
CA GLY A 102 -13.19 -4.44 11.94
C GLY A 102 -12.02 -3.49 11.75
N GLY A 103 -11.78 -3.08 10.51
CA GLY A 103 -10.74 -2.13 10.21
C GLY A 103 -10.99 -1.32 8.96
N ILE A 104 -10.32 -0.18 8.90
CA ILE A 104 -10.22 0.68 7.72
C ILE A 104 -8.75 0.90 7.40
N GLN A 105 -8.38 0.65 6.15
CA GLN A 105 -7.08 0.94 5.58
C GLN A 105 -7.26 1.99 4.49
N TYR A 106 -6.35 2.95 4.40
CA TYR A 106 -6.36 3.93 3.32
C TYR A 106 -4.96 4.17 2.76
N ILE A 107 -4.92 4.64 1.51
CA ILE A 107 -3.75 5.25 0.91
C ILE A 107 -4.16 6.54 0.21
N SER A 108 -3.38 7.59 0.39
CA SER A 108 -3.45 8.84 -0.35
C SER A 108 -2.22 8.96 -1.22
N TYR A 109 -2.42 9.26 -2.50
CA TYR A 109 -1.36 9.44 -3.49
C TYR A 109 -0.80 10.86 -3.52
N GLY A 110 -1.17 11.71 -2.55
CA GLY A 110 -0.75 13.09 -2.50
C GLY A 110 -1.52 13.99 -3.47
N THR A 111 -0.86 15.08 -3.87
CA THR A 111 -1.43 16.12 -4.72
C THR A 111 -0.75 16.12 -6.08
N PHE A 112 -1.55 16.18 -7.13
CA PHE A 112 -1.12 16.21 -8.52
C PHE A 112 -1.50 17.56 -9.15
N ASN A 113 -0.64 18.08 -10.02
CA ASN A 113 -0.97 19.24 -10.85
C ASN A 113 -1.72 18.75 -12.09
N GLY A 114 -2.91 19.30 -12.33
CA GLY A 114 -3.71 19.05 -13.53
C GLY A 114 -3.29 19.99 -14.66
N THR A 115 -3.14 19.45 -15.86
CA THR A 115 -2.89 20.21 -17.09
C THR A 115 -3.94 19.86 -18.15
N ASP A 116 -4.40 20.83 -18.93
CA ASP A 116 -5.25 20.57 -20.09
C ASP A 116 -4.47 20.01 -21.28
N GLU A 117 -5.17 19.73 -22.39
CA GLU A 117 -4.57 19.23 -23.64
C GLU A 117 -3.56 20.19 -24.28
N ASN A 118 -3.61 21.47 -23.91
CA ASN A 118 -2.70 22.52 -24.37
C ASN A 118 -1.54 22.76 -23.38
N GLY A 119 -1.47 21.99 -22.29
CA GLY A 119 -0.45 22.10 -21.26
C GLY A 119 -0.65 23.26 -20.28
N MET A 120 -1.81 23.90 -20.27
CA MET A 120 -2.15 24.95 -19.30
C MET A 120 -2.58 24.31 -17.98
N GLU A 121 -2.05 24.81 -16.86
CA GLU A 121 -2.43 24.32 -15.53
C GLU A 121 -3.90 24.62 -15.25
N THR A 122 -4.65 23.58 -14.88
CA THR A 122 -6.09 23.65 -14.56
C THR A 122 -6.36 23.62 -13.06
N GLY A 123 -5.33 23.36 -12.24
CA GLY A 123 -5.39 23.33 -10.78
C GLY A 123 -4.66 22.12 -10.19
N THR A 124 -5.00 21.77 -8.96
CA THR A 124 -4.47 20.55 -8.30
C THR A 124 -5.61 19.59 -7.96
N PHE A 125 -5.33 18.30 -8.02
CA PHE A 125 -6.25 17.25 -7.60
C PHE A 125 -5.55 16.23 -6.70
N THR A 126 -6.31 15.47 -5.94
CA THR A 126 -5.80 14.39 -5.08
C THR A 126 -6.43 13.07 -5.47
N SER A 127 -5.77 11.97 -5.14
CA SER A 127 -6.31 10.63 -5.33
C SER A 127 -6.03 9.78 -4.10
N GLY A 128 -6.94 8.86 -3.78
CA GLY A 128 -6.78 7.94 -2.67
C GLY A 128 -7.73 6.76 -2.77
N GLU A 129 -7.36 5.67 -2.11
CA GLU A 129 -8.11 4.43 -2.05
C GLU A 129 -8.36 4.05 -0.59
N TYR A 130 -9.49 3.37 -0.36
CA TYR A 130 -9.94 2.96 0.97
C TYR A 130 -10.39 1.50 0.92
N ASN A 131 -10.05 0.75 1.96
CA ASN A 131 -10.54 -0.60 2.23
C ASN A 131 -11.19 -0.61 3.61
N ILE A 132 -12.41 -1.11 3.69
CA ILE A 132 -13.11 -1.36 4.95
C ILE A 132 -13.36 -2.86 5.00
N HIS A 133 -12.99 -3.51 6.10
CA HIS A 133 -13.20 -4.94 6.30
C HIS A 133 -13.74 -5.23 7.70
N LEU A 134 -14.42 -6.37 7.78
CA LEU A 134 -14.89 -7.00 8.99
C LEU A 134 -14.43 -8.46 8.96
N SER A 135 -14.07 -8.99 10.12
CA SER A 135 -13.48 -10.30 10.35
C SER A 135 -14.14 -10.95 11.55
#